data_AF-A0A528TID7-F1
#
_entry.id   AF-A0A528TID7-F1
#
_cell.length_a   1.000
_cell.length_b   1.000
_cell.length_c   1.000
_cell.angle_alpha   90.00
_cell.angle_beta   90.00
_cell.angle_gamma   90.00
#
_symmetry.space_group_name_H-M   'P 1'
#
loop_
_entity.id
_entity.type
_entity.pdbx_description
1 polymer ?
#
loop_
_entity_poly.entity_id
_entity_poly.type
_entity_poly.pdbx_seq_one_letter_code
_entity_poly.pdbx_strand_id
1 'polypeptide(L)'
;IHACMVEGLKAAGLPQDAIQLVLTTDRAAVGEMLKGLAGNLDVIIPRGGKSLVGRVQTEARVPVFAHLEGICHLYVDRSAKLDMAVQIAVNAKMRRTGVCGAAE
;
A
#
# COMPACT_ATOMS: atom_id res chain seq x y z
N ILE A 1 6.39 -16.17 -5.42
CA ILE A 1 5.99 -15.06 -6.33
C ILE A 1 7.19 -14.50 -7.08
N HIS A 2 8.28 -14.05 -6.42
CA HIS A 2 9.47 -13.49 -7.11
C HIS A 2 10.00 -14.38 -8.25
N ALA A 3 10.20 -15.68 -8.02
CA ALA A 3 10.63 -16.62 -9.06
C ALA A 3 9.71 -16.62 -10.30
N CYS A 4 8.39 -16.64 -10.11
CA CYS A 4 7.40 -16.57 -11.19
C CYS A 4 7.50 -15.25 -11.97
N MET A 5 7.77 -14.13 -11.29
CA MET A 5 7.97 -12.84 -11.96
C MET A 5 9.23 -12.85 -12.84
N VAL A 6 10.32 -13.43 -12.35
CA VAL A 6 11.58 -13.57 -13.10
C VAL A 6 11.40 -14.46 -14.32
N GLU A 7 10.64 -15.56 -14.21
CA GLU A 7 10.30 -16.41 -15.37
C GLU A 7 9.52 -15.62 -16.43
N GLY A 8 8.55 -14.79 -16.02
CA GLY A 8 7.82 -13.90 -16.92
C GLY A 8 8.73 -12.89 -17.64
N LEU A 9 9.68 -12.28 -16.92
CA LEU A 9 10.67 -11.37 -17.51
C LEU A 9 11.52 -12.08 -18.58
N LYS A 10 11.99 -13.30 -18.29
CA LYS A 10 12.76 -14.10 -19.26
C LYS A 10 11.97 -14.40 -20.51
N ALA A 11 10.71 -14.84 -20.37
CA ALA A 11 9.83 -15.15 -21.49
C ALA A 11 9.57 -13.91 -22.37
N ALA A 12 9.54 -12.72 -21.76
CA ALA A 12 9.38 -11.44 -22.44
C ALA A 12 10.69 -10.84 -23.00
N GLY A 13 11.84 -11.49 -22.79
CA GLY A 13 13.15 -10.97 -23.21
C GLY A 13 13.63 -9.74 -22.42
N LEU A 14 13.14 -9.55 -21.19
CA LEU A 14 13.47 -8.42 -20.33
C LEU A 14 14.59 -8.76 -19.32
N PRO A 15 15.34 -7.76 -18.83
CA PRO A 15 16.35 -7.96 -17.79
C PRO A 15 15.73 -8.55 -16.51
N GLN A 16 16.33 -9.62 -15.98
CA GLN A 16 15.80 -10.33 -14.80
C GLN A 16 15.96 -9.52 -13.50
N ASP A 17 16.93 -8.61 -13.48
CA ASP A 17 17.23 -7.68 -12.39
C ASP A 17 16.29 -6.47 -12.36
N ALA A 18 15.35 -6.36 -13.30
CA ALA A 18 14.27 -5.36 -13.25
C ALA A 18 13.32 -5.58 -12.05
N ILE A 19 13.27 -6.80 -11.49
CA ILE A 19 12.49 -7.12 -10.28
C ILE A 19 13.42 -7.79 -9.27
N GLN A 20 13.78 -7.06 -8.22
CA GLN A 20 14.67 -7.54 -7.16
C GLN A 20 13.92 -7.76 -5.85
N LEU A 21 14.41 -8.71 -5.06
CA LEU A 21 13.94 -8.97 -3.70
C LEU A 21 15.07 -8.67 -2.73
N VAL A 22 14.79 -7.89 -1.70
CA VAL A 22 15.73 -7.68 -0.59
C VAL A 22 15.77 -8.96 0.26
N LEU A 23 16.89 -9.69 0.22
CA LEU A 23 17.07 -11.00 0.86
C LEU A 23 17.38 -10.91 2.36
N THR A 24 16.80 -9.93 3.07
CA THR A 24 16.91 -9.79 4.52
C THR A 24 15.61 -9.26 5.10
N THR A 25 15.30 -9.69 6.32
CA THR A 25 14.17 -9.19 7.11
C THR A 25 14.57 -8.10 8.10
N ASP A 26 15.84 -7.71 8.12
CA ASP A 26 16.34 -6.66 9.02
C ASP A 26 15.72 -5.29 8.69
N ARG A 27 15.19 -4.63 9.72
CA ARG A 27 14.61 -3.28 9.60
C ARG A 27 15.64 -2.21 9.26
N ALA A 28 16.92 -2.49 9.41
CA ALA A 28 18.01 -1.62 8.95
C ALA A 28 17.97 -1.42 7.43
N ALA A 29 17.61 -2.45 6.66
CA ALA A 29 17.50 -2.37 5.19
C ALA A 29 16.46 -1.32 4.76
N VAL A 30 15.33 -1.24 5.48
CA VAL A 30 14.31 -0.21 5.25
C VAL A 30 14.91 1.20 5.46
N GLY A 31 15.77 1.38 6.47
CA GLY A 31 16.44 2.65 6.71
C GLY A 31 17.32 3.09 5.53
N GLU A 32 18.10 2.17 4.96
CA GLU A 32 18.93 2.46 3.79
C GLU A 32 18.09 2.78 2.54
N MET A 33 16.96 2.08 2.36
CA MET A 33 16.00 2.41 1.29
C MET A 33 15.42 3.80 1.48
N LEU A 34 14.99 4.17 2.68
CA LEU A 34 14.41 5.49 2.98
C LEU A 34 15.40 6.65 2.78
N LYS A 35 16.70 6.40 3.00
CA LYS A 35 17.79 7.34 2.64
C LYS A 35 18.00 7.49 1.13
N GLY A 36 17.39 6.61 0.32
CA GLY A 36 17.42 6.63 -1.13
C GLY A 36 18.51 5.78 -1.77
N LEU A 37 19.17 4.89 -1.02
CA LEU A 37 20.27 4.04 -1.50
C LEU A 37 21.26 4.80 -2.39
N ALA A 38 21.77 5.94 -1.91
CA ALA A 38 22.71 6.80 -2.65
C ALA A 38 22.20 7.26 -4.04
N GLY A 39 20.90 7.52 -4.16
CA GLY A 39 20.27 8.00 -5.40
C GLY A 39 19.83 6.88 -6.35
N ASN A 40 19.86 5.62 -5.92
CA ASN A 40 19.38 4.48 -6.72
C ASN A 40 17.87 4.21 -6.54
N LEU A 41 17.18 4.95 -5.67
CA LEU A 41 15.74 4.86 -5.49
C LEU A 41 15.07 6.22 -5.77
N ASP A 42 14.24 6.26 -6.81
CA ASP A 42 13.48 7.46 -7.17
C ASP A 42 12.17 7.58 -6.37
N VAL A 43 11.58 6.46 -5.96
CA VAL A 43 10.28 6.43 -5.28
C VAL A 43 10.14 5.22 -4.36
N ILE A 44 9.42 5.40 -3.25
CA ILE A 44 9.04 4.33 -2.34
C ILE A 44 7.53 4.27 -2.15
N ILE A 45 6.99 3.05 -2.21
CA ILE A 45 5.57 2.76 -1.97
C ILE A 45 5.46 1.94 -0.68
N PRO A 46 5.36 2.59 0.50
CA PRO A 46 5.18 1.87 1.75
C PRO A 46 3.79 1.25 1.80
N ARG A 47 3.73 -0.05 2.10
CA ARG A 47 2.49 -0.77 2.39
C ARG A 47 2.62 -1.41 3.76
N GLY A 48 1.80 -0.98 4.71
CA GLY A 48 1.87 -1.50 6.07
C GLY A 48 1.04 -0.68 7.05
N GLY A 49 1.19 -0.99 8.34
CA GLY A 49 0.47 -0.28 9.41
C GLY A 49 1.00 1.12 9.68
N LYS A 50 0.29 1.84 10.56
CA LYS A 50 0.58 3.23 10.94
C LYS A 50 2.03 3.46 11.35
N SER A 51 2.66 2.52 12.05
CA SER A 51 4.06 2.64 12.48
C SER A 51 5.06 2.67 11.33
N LEU A 52 4.83 1.90 10.25
CA LEU A 52 5.68 1.95 9.06
C LEU A 52 5.45 3.25 8.29
N VAL A 53 4.19 3.65 8.12
CA VAL A 53 3.84 4.90 7.40
C VAL A 53 4.42 6.11 8.12
N GLY A 54 4.27 6.20 9.45
CA GLY A 54 4.84 7.29 10.24
C GLY A 54 6.37 7.32 10.20
N ARG A 55 7.02 6.16 10.23
CA ARG A 55 8.47 6.06 10.04
C ARG A 55 8.89 6.59 8.67
N VAL A 56 8.21 6.17 7.61
CA VAL A 56 8.49 6.62 6.23
C VAL A 56 8.30 8.13 6.11
N GLN A 57 7.22 8.70 6.66
CA GLN A 57 6.97 10.14 6.63
C GLN A 57 8.07 10.95 7.35
N THR A 58 8.71 10.38 8.37
CA THR A 58 9.73 11.07 9.17
C THR A 58 11.14 10.93 8.57
N GLU A 59 11.47 9.73 8.08
CA GLU A 59 12.83 9.35 7.68
C GLU A 59 13.07 9.47 6.17
N ALA A 60 12.03 9.39 5.32
CA ALA A 60 12.21 9.37 3.88
C ALA A 60 12.90 10.63 3.36
N ARG A 61 13.87 10.42 2.47
CA ARG A 61 14.52 11.47 1.67
C ARG A 61 14.17 11.35 0.18
N VAL A 62 13.50 10.27 -0.18
CA VAL A 62 12.99 9.99 -1.52
C VAL A 62 11.48 10.24 -1.57
N PRO A 63 10.93 10.60 -2.74
CA PRO A 63 9.48 10.67 -2.97
C PRO A 63 8.73 9.42 -2.48
N VAL A 64 7.59 9.64 -1.82
CA VAL A 64 6.78 8.57 -1.24
C VAL A 64 5.34 8.64 -1.73
N PHE A 65 4.82 7.51 -2.23
CA PHE A 65 3.38 7.32 -2.43
C PHE A 65 2.80 6.53 -1.26
N ALA A 66 2.27 7.23 -0.27
CA ALA A 66 1.63 6.64 0.89
C ALA A 66 0.12 6.97 0.91
N HIS A 67 -0.69 6.03 1.41
CA HIS A 67 -2.05 6.34 1.80
C HIS A 67 -2.07 6.76 3.28
N LEU A 68 -3.00 7.65 3.61
CA LEU A 68 -3.29 8.03 4.99
C LEU A 68 -4.17 6.96 5.67
N GLU A 69 -4.64 7.30 6.88
CA GLU A 69 -5.64 6.52 7.58
C GLU A 69 -6.92 6.44 6.75
N GLY A 70 -7.47 5.24 6.64
CA GLY A 70 -8.79 5.03 6.10
C GLY A 70 -9.82 5.37 7.16
N ILE A 71 -10.47 6.53 7.02
CA ILE A 71 -11.65 6.92 7.79
C ILE A 71 -12.73 7.30 6.78
N CYS A 72 -13.39 6.28 6.26
CA CYS A 72 -14.49 6.28 5.32
C CYS A 72 -15.84 6.53 6.02
N HIS A 73 -16.38 7.73 5.82
CA HIS A 73 -17.72 8.07 6.29
C HIS A 73 -18.77 7.73 5.24
N LEU A 74 -19.96 7.35 5.71
CA LEU A 74 -21.14 7.18 4.86
C LEU A 74 -22.21 8.17 5.27
N TYR A 75 -22.68 8.97 4.31
CA TYR A 75 -23.76 9.93 4.51
C TYR A 75 -25.04 9.41 3.85
N VAL A 76 -26.13 9.35 4.62
CA VAL A 76 -27.47 9.01 4.10
C VAL A 76 -28.27 10.31 3.99
N ASP A 77 -28.45 10.78 2.77
CA ASP A 77 -29.27 11.96 2.49
C ASP A 77 -30.75 11.72 2.84
N ARG A 78 -31.49 12.80 3.16
CA ARG A 78 -32.92 12.73 3.44
C ARG A 78 -33.73 12.11 2.29
N SER A 79 -33.30 12.29 1.05
CA SER A 79 -33.97 11.76 -0.14
C SER A 79 -33.58 10.32 -0.50
N ALA A 80 -32.68 9.70 0.28
CA ALA A 80 -32.19 8.36 -0.02
C ALA A 80 -33.28 7.28 0.11
N LYS A 81 -33.27 6.32 -0.81
CA LYS A 81 -34.07 5.09 -0.68
C LYS A 81 -33.48 4.24 0.44
N LEU A 82 -34.26 3.98 1.48
CA LEU A 82 -33.78 3.34 2.70
C LEU A 82 -33.20 1.94 2.47
N ASP A 83 -33.86 1.10 1.66
CA ASP A 83 -33.38 -0.26 1.39
C ASP A 83 -32.00 -0.26 0.72
N MET A 84 -31.77 0.67 -0.21
CA MET A 84 -30.47 0.85 -0.87
C MET A 84 -29.42 1.34 0.14
N ALA A 85 -29.78 2.33 0.98
CA ALA A 85 -28.87 2.88 1.98
C ALA A 85 -28.40 1.79 2.96
N VAL A 86 -29.30 0.92 3.42
CA VAL A 86 -28.97 -0.22 4.28
C VAL A 86 -28.02 -1.19 3.57
N GLN A 87 -28.30 -1.55 2.31
CA GLN A 87 -27.42 -2.44 1.54
C GLN A 87 -26.00 -1.87 1.40
N ILE A 88 -25.89 -0.58 1.08
CA ILE A 88 -24.59 0.08 0.94
C ILE A 88 -23.88 0.15 2.28
N ALA A 89 -24.55 0.54 3.37
CA ALA A 89 -23.94 0.66 4.69
C ALA A 89 -23.39 -0.69 5.19
N VAL A 90 -24.18 -1.76 5.05
CA VAL A 90 -23.75 -3.11 5.40
C VAL A 90 -22.57 -3.55 4.52
N ASN A 91 -22.64 -3.34 3.20
CA ASN A 91 -21.55 -3.74 2.31
C ASN A 91 -20.24 -2.98 2.60
N ALA A 92 -20.35 -1.67 2.78
CA ALA A 92 -19.22 -0.77 3.02
C ALA A 92 -18.47 -1.13 4.32
N LYS A 93 -19.17 -1.57 5.37
CA LYS A 93 -18.52 -2.04 6.60
C LYS A 93 -18.13 -3.52 6.56
N MET A 94 -19.07 -4.37 6.21
CA MET A 94 -19.03 -5.80 6.55
C MET A 94 -18.37 -6.66 5.49
N ARG A 95 -18.13 -6.17 4.26
CA ARG A 95 -17.43 -6.95 3.23
C ARG A 95 -16.04 -7.39 3.69
N ARG A 96 -15.32 -6.50 4.39
CA ARG A 96 -14.04 -6.80 5.06
C ARG A 96 -13.72 -5.69 6.05
N THR A 97 -13.99 -5.91 7.33
CA THR A 97 -13.82 -4.90 8.39
C THR A 97 -12.36 -4.49 8.64
N GLY A 98 -11.38 -5.30 8.19
CA GLY A 98 -9.95 -5.07 8.43
C GLY A 98 -9.19 -4.31 7.33
N VAL A 99 -9.87 -3.75 6.31
CA VAL A 99 -9.21 -2.93 5.28
C VAL A 99 -9.47 -1.44 5.51
N CYS A 100 -8.54 -0.58 5.08
CA CYS A 100 -8.66 0.87 5.21
C CYS A 100 -9.80 1.49 4.37
N GLY A 101 -10.47 0.73 3.51
CA GLY A 101 -11.62 1.23 2.74
C GLY A 101 -12.97 0.85 3.34
N ALA A 102 -13.00 0.21 4.51
CA ALA A 102 -14.25 -0.11 5.19
C ALA A 102 -14.83 1.14 5.83
N ALA A 103 -16.15 1.31 5.80
CA ALA A 103 -16.80 2.42 6.50
C ALA A 103 -16.55 2.35 8.02
N GLU A 104 -16.58 3.49 8.73
CA GLU A 104 -16.37 3.55 10.19
C GLU A 104 -17.66 3.49 10.99
#